data_AF-B1FTH8-F1
#
_entry.id   AF-B1FTH8-F1
#
_cell.length_a   1.000
_cell.length_b   1.000
_cell.length_c   1.000
_cell.angle_alpha   90.00
_cell.angle_beta   90.00
_cell.angle_gamma   90.00
#
_symmetry.space_group_name_H-M   'P 1'
#
loop_
_entity.id
_entity.type
_entity.pdbx_description
1 polymer ?
#
loop_
_entity_poly.entity_id
_entity_poly.type
_entity_poly.pdbx_seq_one_letter_code
_entity_poly.pdbx_strand_id
1 'polypeptide(L)'
;MKPAHGGARSVAGKAAPGGRHDKTVPHVRGARGRATPESKPQSVLTEELRRQRNMVSRMSDTDREITLVLDILRELTRDPGFVALMNTRGFTTLPRLLHERLTGRPR
;
A
#
# COMPACT_ATOMS: atom_id res chain seq x y z
N MET A 1 2.79 -3.50 -54.67
CA MET A 1 1.62 -3.51 -55.58
C MET A 1 0.55 -4.40 -54.97
N LYS A 2 -0.65 -3.89 -54.69
CA LYS A 2 -1.83 -4.70 -54.33
C LYS A 2 -2.59 -5.07 -55.60
N PRO A 3 -3.28 -6.21 -55.60
CA PRO A 3 -4.64 -6.21 -56.13
C PRO A 3 -5.65 -6.72 -55.12
N ALA A 4 -6.87 -6.20 -55.28
CA ALA A 4 -8.07 -6.53 -54.54
C ALA A 4 -9.02 -7.37 -55.41
N HIS A 5 -9.89 -8.10 -54.72
CA HIS A 5 -11.19 -8.65 -55.14
C HIS A 5 -11.26 -9.79 -56.16
N GLY A 6 -12.21 -10.69 -55.90
CA GLY A 6 -12.85 -11.53 -56.91
C GLY A 6 -13.18 -12.93 -56.41
N GLY A 7 -14.37 -13.10 -55.85
CA GLY A 7 -14.84 -14.39 -55.35
C GLY A 7 -15.08 -15.44 -56.44
N ALA A 8 -14.98 -16.70 -56.05
CA ALA A 8 -15.63 -17.81 -56.73
C ALA A 8 -16.07 -18.83 -55.67
N ARG A 9 -17.39 -18.98 -55.54
CA ARG A 9 -18.03 -20.10 -54.86
C ARG A 9 -17.63 -21.39 -55.57
N SER A 10 -17.20 -22.39 -54.81
CA SER A 10 -17.35 -23.78 -55.23
C SER A 10 -18.08 -24.54 -54.14
N VAL A 11 -19.23 -25.08 -54.53
CA VAL A 11 -20.18 -25.83 -53.72
C VAL A 11 -19.93 -27.30 -54.03
N ALA A 12 -19.66 -28.12 -53.01
CA ALA A 12 -20.13 -29.51 -52.90
C ALA A 12 -19.36 -30.22 -51.79
N GLY A 13 -20.06 -30.77 -50.81
CA GLY A 13 -19.39 -31.55 -49.77
C GLY A 13 -20.24 -32.17 -48.66
N LYS A 14 -21.43 -32.67 -48.99
CA LYS A 14 -22.11 -33.80 -48.31
C LYS A 14 -22.60 -33.61 -46.87
N ALA A 15 -23.89 -33.89 -46.70
CA ALA A 15 -24.66 -33.79 -45.46
C ALA A 15 -24.29 -34.82 -44.39
N ALA A 16 -24.47 -34.44 -43.13
CA ALA A 16 -24.92 -35.30 -42.04
C ALA A 16 -25.92 -34.51 -41.16
N PRO A 17 -27.12 -35.02 -40.88
CA PRO A 17 -28.09 -34.36 -40.02
C PRO A 17 -27.94 -34.87 -38.58
N GLY A 18 -27.81 -33.98 -37.62
CA GLY A 18 -27.93 -34.40 -36.22
C GLY A 18 -27.30 -33.45 -35.24
N GLY A 19 -28.07 -33.06 -34.24
CA GLY A 19 -27.54 -32.45 -33.02
C GLY A 19 -27.72 -30.94 -32.95
N ARG A 20 -28.97 -30.53 -32.73
CA ARG A 20 -29.26 -29.31 -31.97
C ARG A 20 -28.38 -29.30 -30.72
N HIS A 21 -27.58 -28.26 -30.53
CA HIS A 21 -27.34 -27.57 -29.26
C HIS A 21 -26.31 -26.47 -29.54
N ASP A 22 -26.79 -25.39 -30.18
CA ASP A 22 -26.18 -24.08 -30.02
C ASP A 22 -26.21 -23.77 -28.52
N LYS A 23 -25.10 -24.04 -27.83
CA LYS A 23 -24.80 -23.37 -26.57
C LYS A 23 -24.38 -21.96 -26.96
N THR A 24 -25.36 -21.13 -27.31
CA THR A 24 -25.26 -19.69 -27.16
C THR A 24 -24.91 -19.43 -25.71
N VAL A 25 -23.61 -19.34 -25.42
CA VAL A 25 -23.12 -18.63 -24.25
C VAL A 25 -23.73 -17.24 -24.39
N PRO A 26 -24.61 -16.78 -23.47
CA PRO A 26 -24.94 -15.38 -23.45
C PRO A 26 -23.64 -14.70 -23.04
N HIS A 27 -22.90 -14.22 -24.03
CA HIS A 27 -21.90 -13.20 -23.81
C HIS A 27 -22.69 -12.03 -23.23
N VAL A 28 -22.70 -11.91 -21.90
CA VAL A 28 -23.26 -10.75 -21.19
C VAL A 28 -22.34 -9.58 -21.54
N ARG A 29 -22.59 -9.09 -22.74
CA ARG A 29 -22.01 -7.93 -23.38
C ARG A 29 -22.38 -6.75 -22.51
N GLY A 30 -21.43 -6.31 -21.69
CA GLY A 30 -21.42 -4.98 -21.09
C GLY A 30 -22.70 -4.60 -20.36
N ALA A 31 -22.95 -5.22 -19.21
CA ALA A 31 -23.60 -4.47 -18.16
C ALA A 31 -22.63 -3.34 -17.77
N ARG A 32 -22.80 -2.16 -18.39
CA ARG A 32 -22.36 -0.90 -17.79
C ARG A 32 -22.79 -0.97 -16.33
N GLY A 33 -21.83 -1.17 -15.44
CA GLY A 33 -22.04 -1.50 -14.04
C GLY A 33 -22.99 -0.49 -13.42
N ARG A 34 -24.26 -0.86 -13.33
CA ARG A 34 -25.26 -0.03 -12.67
C ARG A 34 -24.94 -0.17 -11.19
N ALA A 35 -24.47 0.92 -10.59
CA ALA A 35 -24.18 0.99 -9.16
C ALA A 35 -25.39 0.42 -8.40
N THR A 36 -25.22 -0.75 -7.80
CA THR A 36 -26.23 -1.34 -6.94
C THR A 36 -26.28 -0.50 -5.65
N PRO A 37 -27.40 -0.46 -4.92
CA PRO A 37 -27.47 0.24 -3.64
C PRO A 37 -26.35 -0.18 -2.67
N GLU A 38 -25.88 -1.43 -2.79
CA GLU A 38 -24.79 -2.01 -2.03
C GLU A 38 -23.38 -1.59 -2.49
N SER A 39 -23.21 -1.05 -3.70
CA SER A 39 -21.89 -0.63 -4.19
C SER A 39 -21.38 0.65 -3.52
N LYS A 40 -22.29 1.50 -3.01
CA LYS A 40 -21.96 2.73 -2.27
C LYS A 40 -21.40 2.45 -0.87
N PRO A 41 -22.03 1.64 0.00
CA PRO A 41 -21.43 1.30 1.29
C PRO A 41 -20.13 0.52 1.13
N GLN A 42 -20.01 -0.34 0.11
CA GLN A 42 -18.78 -1.07 -0.17
C GLN A 42 -17.63 -0.14 -0.60
N SER A 43 -17.91 0.91 -1.40
CA SER A 43 -16.89 1.88 -1.79
C SER A 43 -16.44 2.75 -0.62
N VAL A 44 -17.36 3.13 0.26
CA VAL A 44 -17.04 3.87 1.49
C VAL A 44 -16.18 3.02 2.42
N LEU A 45 -16.51 1.74 2.62
CA LEU A 45 -15.70 0.82 3.43
C LEU A 45 -14.28 0.65 2.86
N THR A 46 -14.17 0.51 1.54
CA THR A 46 -12.88 0.36 0.85
C THR A 46 -12.02 1.60 1.00
N GLU A 47 -12.63 2.79 0.89
CA GLU A 47 -11.95 4.07 1.08
C GLU A 47 -11.50 4.27 2.54
N GLU A 48 -12.32 3.87 3.51
CA GLU A 48 -11.96 3.96 4.92
C GLU A 48 -10.81 2.99 5.27
N LEU A 49 -10.84 1.76 4.77
CA LEU A 49 -9.72 0.82 4.91
C LEU A 49 -8.42 1.37 4.30
N ARG A 50 -8.51 2.09 3.17
CA ARG A 50 -7.36 2.77 2.55
C ARG A 50 -6.82 3.89 3.45
N ARG A 51 -7.70 4.71 4.04
CA ARG A 51 -7.32 5.77 4.99
C ARG A 51 -6.64 5.19 6.22
N GLN A 52 -7.20 4.13 6.79
CA GLN A 52 -6.63 3.45 7.95
C GLN A 52 -5.25 2.87 7.65
N ARG A 53 -5.07 2.19 6.51
CA ARG A 53 -3.75 1.69 6.09
C ARG A 53 -2.72 2.81 5.93
N ASN A 54 -3.11 3.92 5.31
CA ASN A 54 -2.23 5.07 5.17
C ASN A 54 -1.85 5.67 6.53
N MET A 55 -2.78 5.75 7.47
CA MET A 55 -2.53 6.23 8.82
C MET A 55 -1.57 5.30 9.57
N VAL A 56 -1.79 3.98 9.52
CA VAL A 56 -0.89 2.98 10.13
C VAL A 56 0.52 3.06 9.53
N SER A 57 0.63 3.23 8.21
CA SER A 57 1.93 3.42 7.56
C SER A 57 2.65 4.66 8.10
N ARG A 58 1.94 5.80 8.19
CA ARG A 58 2.51 7.04 8.74
C ARG A 58 2.94 6.88 10.20
N MET A 59 2.13 6.19 11.01
CA MET A 59 2.49 5.89 12.39
C MET A 59 3.77 5.04 12.47
N SER A 60 3.91 4.04 11.59
CA SER A 60 5.13 3.23 11.51
C SER A 60 6.35 4.04 11.09
N ASP A 61 6.20 5.02 10.20
CA ASP A 61 7.30 5.89 9.78
C ASP A 61 7.70 6.84 10.91
N THR A 62 6.74 7.45 11.61
CA THR A 62 7.00 8.26 12.79
C THR A 62 7.66 7.45 13.90
N ASP A 63 7.24 6.21 14.14
CA ASP A 63 7.85 5.34 15.15
C ASP A 63 9.33 5.03 14.85
N ARG A 64 9.66 4.81 13.56
CA ARG A 64 11.05 4.66 13.11
C ARG A 64 11.87 5.94 13.31
N GLU A 65 11.31 7.10 12.97
CA GLU A 65 11.97 8.39 13.18
C GLU A 65 12.23 8.65 14.67
N ILE A 66 11.24 8.41 15.52
CA ILE A 66 11.37 8.54 16.97
C ILE A 66 12.47 7.60 17.48
N THR A 67 12.49 6.35 17.03
CA THR A 67 13.51 5.37 17.42
C THR A 67 14.91 5.88 17.07
N LEU A 68 15.11 6.39 15.85
CA LEU A 68 16.38 6.93 15.41
C LEU A 68 16.81 8.16 16.24
N VAL A 69 15.88 9.06 16.56
CA VAL A 69 16.15 10.22 17.42
C VAL A 69 16.57 9.77 18.83
N LEU A 70 15.89 8.78 19.41
CA LEU A 70 16.21 8.24 20.73
C LEU A 70 17.61 7.60 20.75
N ASP A 71 17.98 6.87 19.70
CA ASP A 71 19.31 6.28 19.56
C ASP A 71 20.41 7.37 19.46
N ILE A 72 20.19 8.41 18.64
CA ILE A 72 21.13 9.54 18.54
C ILE A 72 21.30 10.24 19.90
N LEU A 73 20.20 10.50 20.60
CA LEU A 73 20.26 11.13 21.93
C LEU A 73 20.99 10.23 22.94
N ARG A 74 20.81 8.92 22.85
CA ARG A 74 21.51 7.96 23.71
C ARG A 74 23.02 7.99 23.46
N GLU A 75 23.46 8.06 22.21
CA GLU A 75 24.87 8.16 21.87
C GLU A 75 25.46 9.53 22.27
N LEU A 76 24.74 10.63 22.06
CA LEU A 76 25.17 11.95 22.52
C LEU A 76 25.36 12.00 24.03
N THR A 77 24.46 11.39 24.81
CA THR A 77 24.61 11.35 26.28
C THR A 77 25.78 10.49 26.77
N ARG A 78 26.37 9.66 25.91
CA ARG A 78 27.61 8.91 26.18
C ARG A 78 28.87 9.63 25.71
N ASP A 79 28.74 10.60 24.81
CA ASP A 79 29.86 11.35 24.27
C ASP A 79 30.46 12.31 25.32
N PRO A 80 31.75 12.15 25.70
CA PRO A 80 32.39 13.01 26.69
C PRO A 80 32.44 14.47 26.27
N GLY A 81 32.55 14.76 24.97
CA GLY A 81 32.58 16.12 24.44
C GLY A 81 31.24 16.85 24.64
N PHE A 82 30.14 16.19 24.28
CA PHE A 82 28.79 16.67 24.52
C PHE A 82 28.51 16.84 26.01
N VAL A 83 28.89 15.87 26.85
CA VAL A 83 28.73 15.97 28.31
C VAL A 83 29.52 17.16 28.87
N ALA A 84 30.77 17.35 28.44
CA ALA A 84 31.58 18.49 28.86
C ALA A 84 30.93 19.83 28.44
N LEU A 85 30.42 19.92 27.21
CA LEU A 85 29.71 21.10 26.70
C LEU A 85 28.44 21.40 27.51
N MET A 86 27.69 20.38 27.90
CA MET A 86 26.50 20.54 28.74
C MET A 86 26.88 21.03 30.14
N ASN A 87 27.95 20.48 30.72
CA ASN A 87 28.45 20.87 32.03
C ASN A 87 28.96 22.32 32.05
N THR A 88 29.68 22.77 31.01
CA THR A 88 30.15 24.17 30.91
C THR A 88 29.00 25.17 30.78
N ARG A 89 27.83 24.74 30.29
CA ARG A 89 26.60 25.53 30.25
C ARG A 89 25.75 25.43 31.53
N GLY A 90 26.23 24.74 32.56
CA GLY A 90 25.55 24.58 33.85
C GLY A 90 24.58 23.40 33.93
N PHE A 91 24.45 22.59 32.87
CA PHE A 91 23.58 21.42 32.84
C PHE A 91 24.27 20.17 33.38
N THR A 92 24.79 20.21 34.61
CA THR A 92 25.69 19.16 35.14
C THR A 92 25.03 17.81 35.39
N THR A 93 23.71 17.77 35.61
CA THR A 93 22.95 16.54 35.89
C THR A 93 22.15 16.04 34.69
N LEU A 94 21.90 16.90 33.70
CA LEU A 94 21.00 16.62 32.60
C LEU A 94 21.48 15.49 31.67
N PRO A 95 22.76 15.40 31.26
CA PRO A 95 23.23 14.30 30.42
C PRO A 95 23.02 12.93 31.07
N ARG A 96 23.30 12.82 32.37
CA ARG A 96 23.09 11.59 33.14
C ARG A 96 21.61 11.25 33.26
N LEU A 97 20.77 12.21 33.61
CA LEU A 97 19.33 12.00 33.75
C LEU A 97 18.68 11.61 32.41
N LEU A 98 19.09 12.24 31.31
CA LEU A 98 18.64 11.88 29.96
C LEU A 98 19.07 10.45 29.63
N HIS A 99 20.32 10.08 29.90
CA HIS A 99 20.81 8.72 29.66
C HIS A 99 20.01 7.66 30.44
N GLU A 100 19.77 7.89 31.73
CA GLU A 100 18.98 6.99 32.58
C GLU A 100 17.54 6.84 32.06
N ARG A 101 16.91 7.94 31.62
CA ARG A 101 15.56 7.92 31.03
C ARG A 101 15.50 7.20 29.69
N LEU A 102 16.47 7.43 28.82
CA LEU A 102 16.56 6.79 27.49
C LEU A 102 16.88 5.30 27.57
N THR A 103 17.56 4.87 28.63
CA THR A 103 17.90 3.45 28.85
C THR A 103 16.88 2.68 29.67
N GLY A 104 15.81 3.35 30.12
CA GLY A 104 14.75 2.72 30.89
C GLY A 104 15.19 2.23 32.27
N ARG A 105 16.29 2.77 32.85
CA ARG A 105 16.66 2.44 34.23
C ARG A 105 15.66 3.13 35.18
N PRO A 106 14.89 2.37 35.97
CA PRO A 106 14.07 2.97 37.02
C PRO A 106 14.97 3.63 38.06
N ARG A 107 14.48 4.75 38.62
CA ARG A 107 15.08 5.43 39.77
C ARG A 107 15.04 4.55 41.01
#